data_AF-A0A438CC97-F1
#
_entry.id   AF-A0A438CC97-F1
#
_cell.length_a   1.000
_cell.length_b   1.000
_cell.length_c   1.000
_cell.angle_alpha   90.00
_cell.angle_beta   90.00
_cell.angle_gamma   90.00
#
_symmetry.space_group_name_H-M   'P 1'
#
loop_
_entity.id
_entity.type
_entity.pdbx_description
1 polymer ?
#
loop_
_entity_poly.entity_id
_entity_poly.type
_entity_poly.pdbx_seq_one_letter_code
_entity_poly.pdbx_strand_id
1 'polypeptide(L)'
;MGSQQEHIVMLPFMAQGHIIPFLALAKQIQQRTGFTITIANTPLNIQYLRTTISTSDDSSRPCIRLAELPFCSSDHGLPPNTENTEALSFHQIVDLFHASKTLQAPFHSLVSGIIEKEGRPPLCIISDVFFGWATEVAKSLGTSNVTFTTGGGYGTAAYISLWQNLPHRATDSDYFALPGFPDSCRFHITQLHQYLRAADGTDAWSRYFQPQIALSLDSSGWLCNTAEEIEPHGLEILRNYVKPPVWTIGPLLPPALLNHSLSSGSSIFGQRAWKVPGVSPEKCLDWLDKHPQSSVLYISFGSQNTISPSQMMELALGLEDSGKPFIWVIRPPVGFDIEGEFRAEWLPENFEQRMFESNQGLIVHKWAPQLEILSHKSTGVFLSHCGWNSVMESLCVGVPIIGWPLAAEQCYNSKMLTEDMGVAVELTRGRQGALERKEVKRVIELVMDSKGKGEEMKKKATEIGEKIRDAMREGGSSLKAMDDFVSTMLSKRQGY
;
A
#
# COMPACT_ATOMS: atom_id res chain seq x y z
N MET A 1 -6.45 31.71 -23.73
CA MET A 1 -5.05 31.29 -23.97
C MET A 1 -5.07 29.78 -24.09
N GLY A 2 -4.71 29.22 -25.25
CA GLY A 2 -4.80 27.76 -25.45
C GLY A 2 -3.85 27.06 -24.49
N SER A 3 -4.37 26.18 -23.61
CA SER A 3 -3.52 25.40 -22.72
C SER A 3 -2.65 24.47 -23.56
N GLN A 4 -1.33 24.65 -23.51
CA GLN A 4 -0.39 23.72 -24.13
C GLN A 4 -0.57 22.35 -23.47
N GLN A 5 -0.80 21.30 -24.28
CA GLN A 5 -1.09 19.96 -23.76
C GLN A 5 0.19 19.34 -23.19
N GLU A 6 0.36 19.39 -21.87
CA GLU A 6 1.52 18.82 -21.17
C GLU A 6 1.48 17.29 -21.10
N HIS A 7 2.65 16.70 -20.84
CA HIS A 7 2.84 15.26 -20.77
C HIS A 7 3.64 14.89 -19.51
N ILE A 8 3.12 13.96 -18.71
CA ILE A 8 3.82 13.36 -17.56
C ILE A 8 4.05 11.87 -17.83
N VAL A 9 5.24 11.37 -17.50
CA VAL A 9 5.56 9.94 -17.57
C VAL A 9 5.65 9.38 -16.16
N MET A 10 4.94 8.28 -15.89
CA MET A 10 4.87 7.61 -14.59
C MET A 10 5.54 6.25 -14.65
N LEU A 11 6.32 5.93 -13.62
CA LEU A 11 7.08 4.67 -13.51
C LEU A 11 6.83 4.02 -12.13
N PRO A 12 5.70 3.30 -11.96
CA PRO A 12 5.42 2.52 -10.75
C PRO A 12 6.29 1.27 -10.62
N PHE A 13 6.68 0.92 -9.39
CA PHE A 13 7.31 -0.37 -9.12
C PHE A 13 6.34 -1.54 -9.36
N MET A 14 6.87 -2.72 -9.70
CA MET A 14 6.11 -3.91 -10.05
C MET A 14 5.48 -4.62 -8.83
N ALA A 15 4.58 -3.91 -8.16
CA ALA A 15 3.81 -4.37 -7.02
C ALA A 15 2.42 -3.75 -7.06
N GLN A 16 1.38 -4.52 -6.72
CA GLN A 16 0.00 -4.02 -6.76
C GLN A 16 -0.24 -2.82 -5.83
N GLY A 17 0.44 -2.82 -4.67
CA GLY A 17 0.42 -1.68 -3.74
C GLY A 17 1.03 -0.40 -4.30
N HIS A 18 1.71 -0.46 -5.45
CA HIS A 18 2.32 0.68 -6.13
C HIS A 18 1.57 1.02 -7.43
N ILE A 19 1.30 0.02 -8.27
CA ILE A 19 0.59 0.17 -9.55
C ILE A 19 -0.79 0.81 -9.35
N ILE A 20 -1.55 0.39 -8.34
CA ILE A 20 -2.92 0.89 -8.09
C ILE A 20 -2.91 2.38 -7.70
N PRO A 21 -2.11 2.83 -6.70
CA PRO A 21 -1.99 4.26 -6.40
C PRO A 21 -1.49 5.09 -7.59
N PHE A 22 -0.51 4.61 -8.37
CA PHE A 22 -0.06 5.34 -9.57
C PHE A 22 -1.18 5.51 -10.61
N LEU A 23 -1.99 4.49 -10.84
CA LEU A 23 -3.16 4.61 -11.73
C LEU A 23 -4.19 5.60 -11.18
N ALA A 24 -4.44 5.59 -9.87
CA ALA A 24 -5.34 6.55 -9.23
C ALA A 24 -4.82 7.98 -9.35
N LEU A 25 -3.52 8.20 -9.12
CA LEU A 25 -2.84 9.48 -9.31
C LEU A 25 -2.93 9.95 -10.77
N ALA A 26 -2.66 9.07 -11.74
CA ALA A 26 -2.77 9.36 -13.16
C ALA A 26 -4.17 9.86 -13.53
N LYS A 27 -5.22 9.16 -13.06
CA LYS A 27 -6.62 9.56 -13.28
C LYS A 27 -6.90 10.93 -12.65
N GLN A 28 -6.46 11.17 -11.43
CA GLN A 28 -6.69 12.46 -10.77
C GLN A 28 -5.99 13.63 -11.47
N ILE A 29 -4.71 13.49 -11.84
CA ILE A 29 -3.99 14.53 -12.56
C ILE A 29 -4.64 14.77 -13.94
N GLN A 30 -4.95 13.70 -14.68
CA GLN A 30 -5.57 13.81 -16.00
C GLN A 30 -6.93 14.49 -15.92
N GLN A 31 -7.77 14.16 -14.95
CA GLN A 31 -9.09 14.77 -14.77
C GLN A 31 -8.99 16.26 -14.43
N ARG A 32 -8.00 16.66 -13.63
CA ARG A 32 -7.80 18.07 -13.23
C ARG A 32 -7.18 18.93 -14.31
N THR A 33 -6.23 18.39 -15.05
CA THR A 33 -5.33 19.18 -15.92
C THR A 33 -5.57 18.96 -17.41
N GLY A 34 -6.16 17.83 -17.80
CA GLY A 34 -6.22 17.39 -19.19
C GLY A 34 -4.87 16.94 -19.77
N PHE A 35 -3.84 16.77 -18.94
CA PHE A 35 -2.52 16.36 -19.40
C PHE A 35 -2.53 14.94 -19.98
N THR A 36 -1.63 14.68 -20.92
CA THR A 36 -1.30 13.32 -21.33
C THR A 36 -0.48 12.66 -20.23
N ILE A 37 -0.88 11.49 -19.78
CA ILE A 37 -0.13 10.68 -18.81
C ILE A 37 0.28 9.39 -19.49
N THR A 38 1.56 9.02 -19.43
CA THR A 38 2.02 7.69 -19.86
C THR A 38 2.45 6.90 -18.64
N ILE A 39 1.83 5.75 -18.37
CA ILE A 39 2.28 4.81 -17.34
C ILE A 39 3.15 3.75 -18.01
N ALA A 40 4.42 3.69 -17.63
CA ALA A 40 5.40 2.72 -18.12
C ALA A 40 5.57 1.57 -17.12
N ASN A 41 5.47 0.33 -17.59
CA ASN A 41 5.69 -0.86 -16.75
C ASN A 41 6.06 -2.07 -17.63
N THR A 42 6.35 -3.22 -17.02
CA THR A 42 6.64 -4.48 -17.72
C THR A 42 5.39 -5.06 -18.40
N PRO A 43 5.54 -5.96 -19.40
CA PRO A 43 4.43 -6.42 -20.24
C PRO A 43 3.25 -7.02 -19.47
N LEU A 44 3.48 -7.88 -18.47
CA LEU A 44 2.40 -8.51 -17.70
C LEU A 44 1.65 -7.49 -16.82
N ASN A 45 2.36 -6.51 -16.27
CA ASN A 45 1.74 -5.44 -15.48
C ASN A 45 0.95 -4.46 -16.37
N ILE A 46 1.40 -4.19 -17.60
CA ILE A 46 0.64 -3.41 -18.58
C ILE A 46 -0.62 -4.16 -19.01
N GLN A 47 -0.56 -5.48 -19.19
CA GLN A 47 -1.74 -6.29 -19.47
C GLN A 47 -2.78 -6.16 -18.34
N TYR A 48 -2.34 -6.24 -17.09
CA TYR A 48 -3.20 -5.99 -15.92
C TYR A 48 -3.85 -4.60 -15.97
N LEU A 49 -3.05 -3.55 -16.20
CA LEU A 49 -3.54 -2.16 -16.29
C LEU A 49 -4.55 -1.96 -17.43
N ARG A 50 -4.33 -2.56 -18.60
CA ARG A 50 -5.28 -2.50 -19.72
C ARG A 50 -6.65 -3.03 -19.30
N THR A 51 -6.69 -4.20 -18.66
CA THR A 51 -7.94 -4.79 -18.18
C THR A 51 -8.64 -3.88 -17.15
N THR A 52 -7.90 -3.31 -16.20
CA THR A 52 -8.47 -2.40 -15.18
C THR A 52 -9.01 -1.10 -15.76
N ILE A 53 -8.41 -0.58 -16.85
CA ILE A 53 -8.89 0.64 -17.52
C ILE A 53 -10.10 0.33 -18.42
N SER A 54 -10.09 -0.79 -19.15
CA SER A 54 -11.18 -1.19 -20.05
C SER A 54 -12.48 -1.53 -19.34
N THR A 55 -12.44 -1.91 -18.06
CA THR A 55 -13.64 -2.15 -17.25
C THR A 55 -14.25 -0.87 -16.67
N SER A 56 -13.56 0.27 -16.74
CA SER A 56 -14.14 1.58 -16.43
C SER A 56 -14.68 2.22 -17.71
N ASP A 57 -16.01 2.30 -17.81
CA ASP A 57 -16.79 2.69 -18.98
C ASP A 57 -16.68 4.19 -19.32
N ASP A 58 -15.47 4.68 -19.60
CA ASP A 58 -15.21 6.05 -20.06
C ASP A 58 -14.43 6.04 -21.37
N SER A 59 -15.14 5.69 -22.44
CA SER A 59 -14.66 5.65 -23.82
C SER A 59 -14.46 7.05 -24.45
N SER A 60 -14.46 8.12 -23.67
CA SER A 60 -14.54 9.48 -24.21
C SER A 60 -13.23 10.29 -24.24
N ARG A 61 -12.13 9.91 -23.55
CA ARG A 61 -10.82 10.63 -23.66
C ARG A 61 -9.58 9.74 -23.39
N PRO A 62 -8.81 9.28 -24.40
CA PRO A 62 -7.62 8.47 -24.17
C PRO A 62 -6.42 9.37 -23.84
N CYS A 63 -6.38 9.95 -22.64
CA CYS A 63 -5.23 10.74 -22.17
C CYS A 63 -4.29 9.95 -21.25
N ILE A 64 -4.67 8.74 -20.81
CA ILE A 64 -3.76 7.81 -20.12
C ILE A 64 -3.28 6.76 -21.13
N ARG A 65 -2.00 6.82 -21.47
CA ARG A 65 -1.29 5.87 -22.33
C ARG A 65 -0.58 4.84 -21.47
N LEU A 66 -0.46 3.62 -21.98
CA LEU A 66 0.27 2.53 -21.34
C LEU A 66 1.46 2.15 -22.22
N ALA A 67 2.65 2.11 -21.63
CA ALA A 67 3.89 1.78 -22.33
C ALA A 67 4.56 0.54 -21.73
N GLU A 68 4.87 -0.43 -22.59
CA GLU A 68 5.56 -1.65 -22.19
C GLU A 68 7.08 -1.41 -22.19
N LEU A 69 7.72 -1.73 -21.08
CA LEU A 69 9.16 -1.78 -20.94
C LEU A 69 9.59 -3.25 -21.09
N PRO A 70 10.36 -3.61 -22.14
CA PRO A 70 10.88 -4.96 -22.31
C PRO A 70 11.50 -5.52 -21.04
N PHE A 71 10.98 -6.65 -20.60
CA PHE A 71 11.41 -7.36 -19.41
C PHE A 71 11.12 -8.85 -19.58
N CYS A 72 12.04 -9.70 -19.14
CA CYS A 72 11.87 -11.15 -19.13
C CYS A 72 12.38 -11.66 -17.78
N SER A 73 11.48 -12.19 -16.95
CA SER A 73 11.81 -12.69 -15.60
C SER A 73 12.90 -13.77 -15.63
N SER A 74 12.82 -14.70 -16.59
CA SER A 74 13.76 -15.81 -16.73
C SER A 74 15.20 -15.37 -17.00
N ASP A 75 15.42 -14.22 -17.66
CA ASP A 75 16.76 -13.67 -17.94
C ASP A 75 17.48 -13.22 -16.67
N HIS A 76 16.73 -13.10 -15.56
CA HIS A 76 17.20 -12.65 -14.25
C HIS A 76 17.14 -13.74 -13.17
N GLY A 77 16.94 -15.00 -13.55
CA GLY A 77 16.85 -16.13 -12.60
C GLY A 77 15.54 -16.18 -11.81
N LEU A 78 14.54 -15.39 -12.21
CA LEU A 78 13.19 -15.44 -11.65
C LEU A 78 12.35 -16.51 -12.37
N PRO A 79 11.30 -17.07 -11.72
CA PRO A 79 10.40 -18.00 -12.38
C PRO A 79 9.75 -17.39 -13.63
N PRO A 80 9.44 -18.19 -14.66
CA PRO A 80 8.83 -17.67 -15.88
C PRO A 80 7.49 -16.99 -15.59
N ASN A 81 7.21 -15.91 -16.31
CA ASN A 81 5.99 -15.11 -16.17
C ASN A 81 5.78 -14.49 -14.77
N THR A 82 6.86 -14.21 -14.03
CA THR A 82 6.79 -13.54 -12.72
C THR A 82 7.37 -12.12 -12.78
N GLU A 83 6.53 -11.17 -13.18
CA GLU A 83 6.92 -9.75 -13.28
C GLU A 83 6.32 -8.90 -12.17
N ASN A 84 5.70 -9.50 -11.16
CA ASN A 84 5.07 -8.79 -10.04
C ASN A 84 5.46 -9.47 -8.73
N THR A 85 5.69 -8.67 -7.69
CA THR A 85 6.02 -9.15 -6.34
C THR A 85 4.99 -10.10 -5.75
N GLU A 86 3.71 -10.02 -6.14
CA GLU A 86 2.67 -10.99 -5.70
C GLU A 86 2.92 -12.42 -6.19
N ALA A 87 3.59 -12.58 -7.34
CA ALA A 87 3.92 -13.88 -7.92
C ALA A 87 5.26 -14.45 -7.42
N LEU A 88 5.91 -13.77 -6.48
CA LEU A 88 7.25 -14.09 -6.00
C LEU A 88 7.25 -14.41 -4.52
N SER A 89 8.11 -15.36 -4.14
CA SER A 89 8.43 -15.55 -2.73
C SER A 89 9.32 -14.42 -2.24
N PHE A 90 9.33 -14.20 -0.92
CA PHE A 90 10.07 -13.09 -0.31
C PHE A 90 11.57 -13.04 -0.61
N HIS A 91 12.22 -14.20 -0.82
CA HIS A 91 13.64 -14.22 -1.15
C HIS A 91 13.91 -13.82 -2.61
N GLN A 92 12.95 -14.00 -3.51
CA GLN A 92 13.05 -13.63 -4.92
C GLN A 92 12.69 -12.16 -5.17
N ILE A 93 12.03 -11.49 -4.22
CA ILE A 93 11.69 -10.06 -4.34
C ILE A 93 12.97 -9.21 -4.50
N VAL A 94 14.06 -9.56 -3.80
CA VAL A 94 15.34 -8.84 -3.95
C VAL A 94 15.93 -9.01 -5.34
N ASP A 95 15.76 -10.19 -5.95
CA ASP A 95 16.22 -10.45 -7.31
C ASP A 95 15.40 -9.64 -8.33
N LEU A 96 14.09 -9.49 -8.11
CA LEU A 96 13.25 -8.59 -8.91
C LEU A 96 13.67 -7.13 -8.77
N PHE A 97 14.02 -6.67 -7.56
CA PHE A 97 14.61 -5.34 -7.38
C PHE A 97 15.88 -5.19 -8.23
N HIS A 98 16.84 -6.12 -8.13
CA HIS A 98 18.06 -6.03 -8.95
C HIS A 98 17.79 -6.10 -10.45
N ALA A 99 16.90 -6.99 -10.88
CA ALA A 99 16.46 -7.14 -12.26
C ALA A 99 15.85 -5.83 -12.79
N SER A 100 15.09 -5.11 -11.96
CA SER A 100 14.42 -3.88 -12.38
C SER A 100 15.36 -2.76 -12.83
N LYS A 101 16.66 -2.81 -12.51
CA LYS A 101 17.67 -1.89 -13.06
C LYS A 101 17.80 -2.00 -14.57
N THR A 102 17.50 -3.16 -15.16
CA THR A 102 17.53 -3.34 -16.62
C THR A 102 16.43 -2.54 -17.33
N LEU A 103 15.42 -2.07 -16.60
CA LEU A 103 14.37 -1.18 -17.12
C LEU A 103 14.88 0.24 -17.39
N GLN A 104 16.06 0.62 -16.89
CA GLN A 104 16.62 1.96 -17.08
C GLN A 104 16.81 2.32 -18.54
N ALA A 105 17.44 1.44 -19.34
CA ALA A 105 17.69 1.70 -20.75
C ALA A 105 16.38 1.72 -21.59
N PRO A 106 15.46 0.75 -21.45
CA PRO A 106 14.14 0.83 -22.09
C PRO A 106 13.34 2.07 -21.70
N PHE A 107 13.37 2.48 -20.43
CA PHE A 107 12.67 3.67 -19.98
C PHE A 107 13.29 4.95 -20.55
N HIS A 108 14.61 5.05 -20.60
CA HIS A 108 15.30 6.15 -21.29
C HIS A 108 14.88 6.24 -22.77
N SER A 109 14.85 5.10 -23.48
CA SER A 109 14.40 5.05 -24.88
C SER A 109 12.94 5.47 -25.04
N LEU A 110 12.05 5.07 -24.13
CA LEU A 110 10.66 5.52 -24.13
C LEU A 110 10.55 7.04 -24.00
N VAL A 111 11.23 7.64 -23.03
CA VAL A 111 11.17 9.10 -22.81
C VAL A 111 11.84 9.85 -23.96
N SER A 112 12.93 9.33 -24.52
CA SER A 112 13.58 9.87 -25.73
C SER A 112 12.62 9.87 -26.93
N GLY A 113 11.92 8.77 -27.17
CA GLY A 113 10.93 8.69 -28.24
C GLY A 113 9.74 9.63 -28.06
N ILE A 114 9.33 9.90 -26.80
CA ILE A 114 8.35 10.94 -26.49
C ILE A 114 8.90 12.33 -26.85
N ILE A 115 10.15 12.62 -26.50
CA ILE A 115 10.83 13.88 -26.85
C ILE A 115 10.90 14.08 -28.36
N GLU A 116 11.34 13.07 -29.11
CA GLU A 116 11.43 13.12 -30.57
C GLU A 116 10.08 13.38 -31.22
N LYS A 117 9.02 12.73 -30.71
CA LYS A 117 7.66 12.87 -31.24
C LYS A 117 7.02 14.21 -30.91
N GLU A 118 7.25 14.73 -29.71
CA GLU A 118 6.58 15.93 -29.19
C GLU A 118 7.44 17.20 -29.33
N GLY A 119 8.70 17.05 -29.75
CA GLY A 119 9.67 18.14 -29.93
C GLY A 119 10.16 18.77 -28.62
N ARG A 120 9.85 18.16 -27.47
CA ARG A 120 10.14 18.70 -26.13
C ARG A 120 10.09 17.60 -25.06
N PRO A 121 10.80 17.76 -23.93
CA PRO A 121 10.68 16.85 -22.79
C PRO A 121 9.28 16.83 -22.16
N PRO A 122 8.89 15.71 -21.53
CA PRO A 122 7.73 15.70 -20.65
C PRO A 122 7.91 16.72 -19.52
N LEU A 123 6.80 17.20 -18.98
CA LEU A 123 6.76 18.16 -17.88
C LEU A 123 7.58 17.65 -16.68
N CYS A 124 7.36 16.38 -16.33
CA CYS A 124 8.17 15.67 -15.36
C CYS A 124 8.00 14.16 -15.55
N ILE A 125 8.91 13.42 -14.92
CA ILE A 125 8.80 12.00 -14.62
C ILE A 125 8.33 11.89 -13.17
N ILE A 126 7.34 11.02 -12.91
CA ILE A 126 6.97 10.62 -11.56
C ILE A 126 7.42 9.16 -11.39
N SER A 127 8.46 8.94 -10.60
CA SER A 127 9.03 7.60 -10.37
C SER A 127 8.69 7.06 -9.00
N ASP A 128 8.56 5.75 -8.89
CA ASP A 128 8.51 5.09 -7.60
C ASP A 128 9.79 5.36 -6.80
N VAL A 129 9.68 5.40 -5.47
CA VAL A 129 10.84 5.54 -4.55
C VAL A 129 11.90 4.46 -4.74
N PHE A 130 11.50 3.29 -5.27
CA PHE A 130 12.42 2.19 -5.56
C PHE A 130 13.19 2.34 -6.88
N PHE A 131 12.87 3.34 -7.71
CA PHE A 131 13.54 3.61 -8.99
C PHE A 131 14.32 4.92 -8.95
N GLY A 132 15.23 5.06 -7.99
CA GLY A 132 16.08 6.24 -7.88
C GLY A 132 16.85 6.55 -9.16
N TRP A 133 17.25 5.54 -9.94
CA TRP A 133 17.87 5.71 -11.26
C TRP A 133 17.04 6.53 -12.25
N ALA A 134 15.73 6.68 -12.06
CA ALA A 134 14.88 7.53 -12.89
C ALA A 134 15.24 9.03 -12.75
N THR A 135 15.84 9.42 -11.62
CA THR A 135 16.39 10.77 -11.42
C THR A 135 17.53 11.06 -12.40
N GLU A 136 18.38 10.07 -12.68
CA GLU A 136 19.49 10.22 -13.64
C GLU A 136 18.97 10.27 -15.08
N VAL A 137 17.98 9.43 -15.41
CA VAL A 137 17.32 9.45 -16.73
C VAL A 137 16.64 10.79 -16.99
N ALA A 138 15.97 11.36 -15.98
CA ALA A 138 15.37 12.69 -16.09
C ALA A 138 16.42 13.76 -16.38
N LYS A 139 17.53 13.75 -15.62
CA LYS A 139 18.65 14.68 -15.79
C LYS A 139 19.29 14.57 -17.17
N SER A 140 19.51 13.36 -17.69
CA SER A 140 20.14 13.16 -19.01
C SER A 140 19.26 13.62 -20.17
N LEU A 141 17.94 13.65 -19.97
CA LEU A 141 16.94 14.03 -20.99
C LEU A 141 16.40 15.45 -20.81
N GLY A 142 16.96 16.24 -19.89
CA GLY A 142 16.56 17.63 -19.67
C GLY A 142 15.15 17.80 -19.08
N THR A 143 14.69 16.84 -18.27
CA THR A 143 13.43 16.93 -17.50
C THR A 143 13.68 16.75 -16.00
N SER A 144 12.64 16.86 -15.18
CA SER A 144 12.70 16.64 -13.73
C SER A 144 12.09 15.31 -13.34
N ASN A 145 12.69 14.63 -12.36
CA ASN A 145 12.06 13.49 -11.68
C ASN A 145 11.42 13.95 -10.36
N VAL A 146 10.25 13.41 -10.04
CA VAL A 146 9.52 13.61 -8.80
C VAL A 146 9.24 12.23 -8.22
N THR A 147 9.76 11.97 -7.02
CA THR A 147 9.59 10.65 -6.39
C THR A 147 8.19 10.52 -5.81
N PHE A 148 7.51 9.40 -6.03
CA PHE A 148 6.22 9.12 -5.41
C PHE A 148 6.34 7.96 -4.41
N THR A 149 5.93 8.23 -3.18
CA THR A 149 5.80 7.22 -2.12
C THR A 149 4.33 6.86 -1.96
N THR A 150 4.01 5.61 -2.27
CA THR A 150 2.65 5.08 -2.13
C THR A 150 2.25 4.79 -0.68
N GLY A 151 3.22 4.85 0.24
CA GLY A 151 3.03 4.82 1.69
C GLY A 151 2.81 6.19 2.33
N GLY A 152 2.53 6.18 3.64
CA GLY A 152 2.44 7.38 4.47
C GLY A 152 3.82 7.96 4.77
N GLY A 153 3.86 9.21 5.21
CA GLY A 153 5.09 9.96 5.51
C GLY A 153 5.90 9.34 6.65
N TYR A 154 5.28 8.99 7.77
CA TYR A 154 5.98 8.35 8.91
C TYR A 154 6.66 7.03 8.50
N GLY A 155 5.90 6.12 7.90
CA GLY A 155 6.39 4.81 7.49
C GLY A 155 7.46 4.90 6.40
N THR A 156 7.25 5.78 5.43
CA THR A 156 8.24 6.07 4.38
C THR A 156 9.53 6.58 4.98
N ALA A 157 9.48 7.60 5.84
CA ALA A 157 10.68 8.21 6.43
C ALA A 157 11.46 7.19 7.27
N ALA A 158 10.76 6.37 8.06
CA ALA A 158 11.39 5.31 8.85
C ALA A 158 12.06 4.28 7.92
N TYR A 159 11.37 3.83 6.87
CA TYR A 159 11.87 2.81 5.96
C TYR A 159 13.09 3.26 5.17
N ILE A 160 13.07 4.47 4.59
CA ILE A 160 14.21 5.00 3.85
C ILE A 160 15.39 5.31 4.78
N SER A 161 15.14 5.83 5.98
CA SER A 161 16.20 6.11 6.97
C SER A 161 16.87 4.82 7.45
N LEU A 162 16.10 3.77 7.71
CA LEU A 162 16.62 2.47 8.10
C LEU A 162 17.52 1.85 7.05
N TRP A 163 17.06 1.76 5.80
CA TRP A 163 17.87 1.21 4.71
C TRP A 163 19.11 2.04 4.42
N GLN A 164 19.00 3.37 4.48
CA GLN A 164 20.11 4.26 4.21
C GLN A 164 21.21 4.16 5.27
N ASN A 165 20.84 4.04 6.55
CA ASN A 165 21.78 4.25 7.66
C ASN A 165 22.07 3.01 8.51
N LEU A 166 21.23 1.96 8.44
CA LEU A 166 21.33 0.72 9.22
C LEU A 166 21.69 0.93 10.72
N PRO A 167 21.01 1.86 11.45
CA PRO A 167 21.44 2.28 12.79
C PRO A 167 21.39 1.15 13.84
N HIS A 168 20.59 0.12 13.59
CA HIS A 168 20.54 -1.09 14.42
C HIS A 168 21.86 -1.88 14.44
N ARG A 169 22.80 -1.59 13.54
CA ARG A 169 24.16 -2.16 13.54
C ARG A 169 25.15 -1.36 14.37
N ALA A 170 24.81 -0.15 14.76
CA ALA A 170 25.66 0.73 15.55
C ALA A 170 25.46 0.59 17.07
N THR A 171 24.66 -0.39 17.51
CA THR A 171 24.32 -0.59 18.93
C THR A 171 23.98 -2.05 19.20
N ASP A 172 24.29 -2.52 20.42
CA ASP A 172 23.88 -3.82 20.94
C ASP A 172 22.51 -3.77 21.67
N SER A 173 21.92 -2.58 21.79
CA SER A 173 20.60 -2.41 22.39
C SER A 173 19.49 -2.86 21.44
N ASP A 174 18.47 -3.53 21.99
CA ASP A 174 17.25 -3.84 21.25
C ASP A 174 16.48 -2.57 20.80
N TYR A 175 16.77 -1.41 21.39
CA TYR A 175 16.17 -0.13 20.99
C TYR A 175 17.21 0.81 20.39
N PHE A 176 16.87 1.43 19.26
CA PHE A 176 17.72 2.41 18.57
C PHE A 176 16.91 3.62 18.07
N ALA A 177 17.61 4.73 17.84
CA ALA A 177 17.06 5.92 17.20
C ALA A 177 17.25 5.83 15.67
N LEU A 178 16.41 6.54 14.92
CA LEU A 178 16.53 6.66 13.47
C LEU A 178 16.99 8.06 13.06
N PRO A 179 17.96 8.19 12.14
CA PRO A 179 18.29 9.48 11.56
C PRO A 179 17.04 10.17 10.97
N GLY A 180 16.84 11.43 11.31
CA GLY A 180 15.66 12.23 10.92
C GLY A 180 14.48 12.15 11.89
N PHE A 181 14.46 11.19 12.82
CA PHE A 181 13.45 11.12 13.87
C PHE A 181 13.95 11.82 15.15
N PRO A 182 13.03 12.39 15.97
CA PRO A 182 13.38 12.88 17.30
C PRO A 182 13.96 11.77 18.19
N ASP A 183 14.89 12.09 19.08
CA ASP A 183 15.52 11.13 20.00
C ASP A 183 14.52 10.40 20.93
N SER A 184 13.37 11.02 21.19
CA SER A 184 12.26 10.40 21.93
C SER A 184 11.60 9.25 21.17
N CYS A 185 11.71 9.22 19.84
CA CYS A 185 11.15 8.19 18.99
C CYS A 185 12.14 7.03 18.82
N ARG A 186 11.96 5.98 19.63
CA ARG A 186 12.78 4.77 19.58
C ARG A 186 12.08 3.64 18.84
N PHE A 187 12.87 2.85 18.13
CA PHE A 187 12.45 1.67 17.39
C PHE A 187 13.08 0.43 18.01
N HIS A 188 12.29 -0.64 18.10
CA HIS A 188 12.74 -1.93 18.62
C HIS A 188 13.21 -2.83 17.48
N ILE A 189 14.24 -3.65 17.73
CA ILE A 189 14.81 -4.55 16.72
C ILE A 189 13.80 -5.54 16.12
N THR A 190 12.75 -5.90 16.86
CA THR A 190 11.67 -6.78 16.36
C THR A 190 10.71 -6.09 15.39
N GLN A 191 10.80 -4.77 15.22
CA GLN A 191 10.07 -4.05 14.18
C GLN A 191 10.75 -4.20 12.81
N LEU A 192 12.01 -4.61 12.76
CA LEU A 192 12.69 -4.89 11.51
C LEU A 192 12.29 -6.28 11.00
N HIS A 193 11.88 -6.36 9.74
CA HIS A 193 11.71 -7.66 9.08
C HIS A 193 13.08 -8.36 8.95
N GLN A 194 13.06 -9.69 8.84
CA GLN A 194 14.27 -10.53 8.91
C GLN A 194 15.43 -10.07 8.02
N TYR A 195 15.15 -9.63 6.78
CA TYR A 195 16.19 -9.18 5.86
C TYR A 195 16.80 -7.84 6.26
N LEU A 196 15.99 -6.88 6.71
CA LEU A 196 16.50 -5.61 7.20
C LEU A 196 17.25 -5.77 8.54
N ARG A 197 16.79 -6.68 9.41
CA ARG A 197 17.51 -7.05 10.63
C ARG A 197 18.87 -7.70 10.34
N ALA A 198 18.95 -8.45 9.25
CA ALA A 198 20.18 -9.11 8.78
C ALA A 198 21.00 -8.25 7.81
N ALA A 199 20.55 -7.07 7.44
CA ALA A 199 21.23 -6.20 6.48
C ALA A 199 22.51 -5.60 7.06
N ASP A 200 23.58 -5.53 6.27
CA ASP A 200 24.91 -5.10 6.73
C ASP A 200 25.59 -4.08 5.80
N GLY A 201 24.88 -3.60 4.77
CA GLY A 201 25.40 -2.69 3.76
C GLY A 201 25.98 -3.41 2.54
N THR A 202 26.33 -4.69 2.66
CA THR A 202 26.94 -5.51 1.58
C THR A 202 25.99 -6.58 1.05
N ASP A 203 24.95 -6.92 1.81
CA ASP A 203 23.91 -7.86 1.41
C ASP A 203 23.13 -7.41 0.15
N ALA A 204 22.38 -8.33 -0.45
CA ALA A 204 21.66 -8.06 -1.69
C ALA A 204 20.62 -6.93 -1.55
N TRP A 205 19.95 -6.79 -0.41
CA TRP A 205 18.98 -5.74 -0.21
C TRP A 205 19.68 -4.38 -0.07
N SER A 206 20.70 -4.27 0.79
CA SER A 206 21.44 -3.01 0.96
C SER A 206 22.06 -2.51 -0.36
N ARG A 207 22.68 -3.42 -1.15
CA ARG A 207 23.27 -3.09 -2.45
C ARG A 207 22.26 -2.55 -3.48
N TYR A 208 20.97 -2.80 -3.28
CA TYR A 208 19.92 -2.18 -4.08
C TYR A 208 19.39 -0.91 -3.43
N PHE A 209 18.91 -1.01 -2.20
CA PHE A 209 18.15 0.06 -1.56
C PHE A 209 18.98 1.32 -1.29
N GLN A 210 20.23 1.21 -0.83
CA GLN A 210 21.03 2.39 -0.49
C GLN A 210 21.31 3.29 -1.71
N PRO A 211 21.80 2.78 -2.86
CA PRO A 211 21.94 3.61 -4.06
C PRO A 211 20.62 4.17 -4.57
N GLN A 212 19.55 3.36 -4.58
CA GLN A 212 18.25 3.84 -5.09
C GLN A 212 17.64 4.91 -4.19
N ILE A 213 17.72 4.78 -2.87
CA ILE A 213 17.23 5.81 -1.94
C ILE A 213 18.04 7.09 -2.09
N ALA A 214 19.37 7.01 -2.17
CA ALA A 214 20.22 8.18 -2.39
C ALA A 214 19.84 8.94 -3.67
N LEU A 215 19.59 8.23 -4.77
CA LEU A 215 19.17 8.85 -6.04
C LEU A 215 17.73 9.40 -6.00
N SER A 216 16.83 8.78 -5.23
CA SER A 216 15.47 9.28 -4.99
C SER A 216 15.46 10.54 -4.14
N LEU A 217 16.38 10.67 -3.17
CA LEU A 217 16.58 11.89 -2.36
C LEU A 217 17.04 13.09 -3.21
N ASP A 218 17.71 12.82 -4.34
CA ASP A 218 18.17 13.83 -5.31
C ASP A 218 17.08 14.25 -6.33
N SER A 219 15.82 13.82 -6.15
CA SER A 219 14.70 14.21 -7.01
C SER A 219 14.27 15.67 -6.80
N SER A 220 13.49 16.22 -7.74
CA SER A 220 13.00 17.60 -7.71
C SER A 220 11.92 17.86 -6.65
N GLY A 221 11.43 16.82 -5.98
CA GLY A 221 10.35 16.84 -5.00
C GLY A 221 9.70 15.46 -4.83
N TRP A 222 8.85 15.34 -3.82
CA TRP A 222 8.21 14.08 -3.44
C TRP A 222 6.69 14.23 -3.41
N LEU A 223 5.99 13.28 -4.03
CA LEU A 223 4.56 13.05 -3.81
C LEU A 223 4.42 12.02 -2.68
N CYS A 224 3.47 12.23 -1.78
CA CYS A 224 3.18 11.31 -0.68
C CYS A 224 1.69 10.98 -0.67
N ASN A 225 1.35 9.69 -0.57
CA ASN A 225 -0.04 9.20 -0.59
C ASN A 225 -0.72 9.38 0.77
N THR A 226 -0.79 10.61 1.25
CA THR A 226 -1.40 10.98 2.53
C THR A 226 -1.92 12.43 2.49
N ALA A 227 -2.46 12.93 3.60
CA ALA A 227 -2.90 14.30 3.78
C ALA A 227 -2.30 14.92 5.06
N GLU A 228 -2.14 16.25 5.07
CA GLU A 228 -1.56 17.02 6.19
C GLU A 228 -2.25 16.72 7.53
N GLU A 229 -3.59 16.60 7.50
CA GLU A 229 -4.42 16.46 8.69
C GLU A 229 -4.35 15.05 9.31
N ILE A 230 -3.87 14.06 8.55
CA ILE A 230 -3.81 12.65 8.94
C ILE A 230 -2.55 12.40 9.76
N GLU A 231 -1.39 12.79 9.24
CA GLU A 231 -0.08 12.45 9.83
C GLU A 231 0.88 13.64 9.92
N PRO A 232 0.50 14.72 10.63
CA PRO A 232 1.32 15.93 10.72
C PRO A 232 2.73 15.64 11.23
N HIS A 233 2.87 14.77 12.24
CA HIS A 233 4.17 14.37 12.79
C HIS A 233 5.03 13.59 11.78
N GLY A 234 4.42 12.61 11.09
CA GLY A 234 5.10 11.81 10.05
C GLY A 234 5.59 12.66 8.88
N LEU A 235 4.79 13.65 8.48
CA LEU A 235 5.13 14.57 7.40
C LEU A 235 6.22 15.56 7.77
N GLU A 236 6.23 16.06 9.01
CA GLU A 236 7.34 16.86 9.53
C GLU A 236 8.65 16.09 9.46
N ILE A 237 8.66 14.84 9.94
CA ILE A 237 9.83 13.96 9.87
C ILE A 237 10.26 13.73 8.43
N LEU A 238 9.31 13.39 7.54
CA LEU A 238 9.61 13.14 6.13
C LEU A 238 10.25 14.37 5.47
N ARG A 239 9.65 15.56 5.63
CA ARG A 239 10.16 16.82 5.07
C ARG A 239 11.57 17.14 5.55
N ASN A 240 11.82 16.97 6.85
CA ASN A 240 13.13 17.19 7.45
C ASN A 240 14.18 16.21 6.93
N TYR A 241 13.78 14.95 6.68
CA TYR A 241 14.68 13.92 6.18
C TYR A 241 14.99 14.09 4.68
N VAL A 242 13.97 14.25 3.83
CA VAL A 242 14.19 14.28 2.38
C VAL A 242 14.80 15.60 1.93
N LYS A 243 14.31 16.74 2.44
CA LYS A 243 14.64 18.15 2.08
C LYS A 243 13.95 18.75 0.85
N PRO A 244 13.76 18.08 -0.32
CA PRO A 244 12.91 18.61 -1.38
C PRO A 244 11.46 18.84 -0.91
N PRO A 245 10.67 19.61 -1.67
CA PRO A 245 9.24 19.79 -1.40
C PRO A 245 8.51 18.45 -1.31
N VAL A 246 7.58 18.32 -0.37
CA VAL A 246 6.72 17.14 -0.19
C VAL A 246 5.26 17.57 -0.37
N TRP A 247 4.61 17.07 -1.42
CA TRP A 247 3.19 17.27 -1.69
C TRP A 247 2.37 16.07 -1.22
N THR A 248 1.44 16.32 -0.30
CA THR A 248 0.52 15.32 0.24
C THR A 248 -0.70 15.21 -0.67
N ILE A 249 -0.70 14.24 -1.59
CA ILE A 249 -1.71 14.14 -2.65
C ILE A 249 -2.76 13.05 -2.41
N GLY A 250 -2.74 12.46 -1.21
CA GLY A 250 -3.56 11.32 -0.86
C GLY A 250 -4.71 11.65 0.09
N PRO A 251 -5.45 10.62 0.51
CA PRO A 251 -5.28 9.24 0.08
C PRO A 251 -5.91 8.98 -1.30
N LEU A 252 -5.20 8.23 -2.14
CA LEU A 252 -5.62 7.87 -3.49
C LEU A 252 -6.64 6.72 -3.48
N LEU A 253 -7.76 6.99 -2.82
CA LEU A 253 -8.88 6.07 -2.63
C LEU A 253 -9.92 6.19 -3.76
N PRO A 254 -10.84 5.23 -3.85
CA PRO A 254 -11.88 5.22 -4.87
C PRO A 254 -12.88 6.35 -4.61
N PRO A 255 -13.37 7.07 -5.63
CA PRO A 255 -14.34 8.15 -5.42
C PRO A 255 -15.60 7.71 -4.66
N ALA A 256 -16.07 6.48 -4.88
CA ALA A 256 -17.22 5.92 -4.16
C ALA A 256 -17.00 5.85 -2.63
N LEU A 257 -15.76 5.62 -2.18
CA LEU A 257 -15.41 5.58 -0.76
C LEU A 257 -15.37 6.99 -0.15
N LEU A 258 -14.96 7.99 -0.94
CA LEU A 258 -14.81 9.38 -0.49
C LEU A 258 -16.16 10.12 -0.41
N ASN A 259 -17.14 9.76 -1.25
CA ASN A 259 -18.39 10.52 -1.41
C ASN A 259 -19.58 10.03 -0.56
N HIS A 260 -19.42 9.02 0.30
CA HIS A 260 -20.50 8.42 1.12
C HIS A 260 -21.77 7.96 0.36
N SER A 261 -21.79 8.00 -0.98
CA SER A 261 -22.92 7.56 -1.79
C SER A 261 -22.88 6.05 -2.02
N LEU A 262 -23.03 5.30 -0.92
CA LEU A 262 -23.21 3.85 -0.96
C LEU A 262 -24.71 3.55 -0.98
N SER A 263 -25.31 3.60 -2.16
CA SER A 263 -26.64 3.02 -2.36
C SER A 263 -26.51 1.50 -2.34
N SER A 264 -27.08 0.86 -1.31
CA SER A 264 -27.16 -0.60 -1.19
C SER A 264 -27.70 -1.22 -2.47
N GLY A 265 -26.91 -2.04 -3.18
CA GLY A 265 -27.44 -2.93 -4.22
C GLY A 265 -26.69 -3.07 -5.55
N SER A 266 -25.51 -2.47 -5.75
CA SER A 266 -24.69 -2.76 -6.93
C SER A 266 -23.23 -3.05 -6.57
N SER A 267 -22.50 -3.77 -7.42
CA SER A 267 -21.05 -4.00 -7.29
C SER A 267 -20.28 -2.68 -7.52
N ILE A 268 -20.35 -1.79 -6.53
CA ILE A 268 -19.92 -0.39 -6.61
C ILE A 268 -18.41 -0.25 -6.83
N PHE A 269 -17.61 -1.21 -6.37
CA PHE A 269 -16.16 -1.22 -6.53
C PHE A 269 -15.78 -2.24 -7.60
N GLY A 270 -16.01 -1.89 -8.87
CA GLY A 270 -15.74 -2.74 -10.04
C GLY A 270 -14.44 -3.56 -9.90
N GLN A 271 -14.47 -4.82 -10.37
CA GLN A 271 -13.44 -5.85 -10.19
C GLN A 271 -12.00 -5.29 -10.22
N ARG A 272 -11.44 -5.00 -9.05
CA ARG A 272 -10.08 -4.47 -8.89
C ARG A 272 -9.00 -5.53 -9.09
N ALA A 273 -9.41 -6.79 -9.07
CA ALA A 273 -8.55 -7.93 -9.32
C ALA A 273 -9.28 -8.90 -10.23
N TRP A 274 -8.58 -9.42 -11.24
CA TRP A 274 -8.97 -10.60 -12.03
C TRP A 274 -9.12 -11.87 -11.18
N LYS A 275 -8.86 -11.79 -9.87
CA LYS A 275 -9.04 -12.91 -8.96
C LYS A 275 -10.53 -13.20 -8.82
N VAL A 276 -10.94 -14.37 -9.28
CA VAL A 276 -12.26 -14.92 -9.01
C VAL A 276 -12.45 -14.92 -7.50
N PRO A 277 -13.45 -14.19 -6.96
CA PRO A 277 -13.69 -14.16 -5.53
C PRO A 277 -13.91 -15.59 -5.01
N GLY A 278 -13.30 -15.94 -3.87
CA GLY A 278 -13.57 -17.24 -3.25
C GLY A 278 -15.02 -17.41 -2.81
N VAL A 279 -15.70 -16.28 -2.60
CA VAL A 279 -17.13 -16.16 -2.31
C VAL A 279 -17.67 -14.98 -3.12
N SER A 280 -18.85 -15.11 -3.73
CA SER A 280 -19.42 -14.00 -4.48
C SER A 280 -19.66 -12.79 -3.57
N PRO A 281 -19.48 -11.54 -4.04
CA PRO A 281 -19.68 -10.36 -3.21
C PRO A 281 -21.03 -10.32 -2.52
N GLU A 282 -22.08 -10.79 -3.20
CA GLU A 282 -23.45 -10.85 -2.68
C GLU A 282 -23.54 -11.77 -1.46
N LYS A 283 -22.96 -12.98 -1.53
CA LYS A 283 -22.96 -13.92 -0.39
C LYS A 283 -22.20 -13.37 0.82
N CYS A 284 -21.13 -12.62 0.58
CA CYS A 284 -20.35 -12.00 1.65
C CYS A 284 -21.15 -10.90 2.35
N LEU A 285 -21.84 -10.05 1.57
CA LEU A 285 -22.71 -9.00 2.08
C LEU A 285 -23.95 -9.57 2.79
N ASP A 286 -24.59 -10.60 2.23
CA ASP A 286 -25.74 -11.29 2.84
C ASP A 286 -25.39 -11.89 4.20
N TRP A 287 -24.14 -12.35 4.37
CA TRP A 287 -23.65 -12.83 5.66
C TRP A 287 -23.47 -11.66 6.63
N LEU A 288 -22.84 -10.57 6.20
CA LEU A 288 -22.64 -9.37 7.01
C LEU A 288 -23.96 -8.74 7.49
N ASP A 289 -25.00 -8.75 6.66
CA ASP A 289 -26.32 -8.20 7.00
C ASP A 289 -27.02 -8.91 8.16
N LYS A 290 -26.62 -10.15 8.47
CA LYS A 290 -27.14 -10.94 9.60
C LYS A 290 -26.48 -10.58 10.93
N HIS A 291 -25.43 -9.78 10.91
CA HIS A 291 -24.68 -9.40 12.11
C HIS A 291 -25.01 -7.97 12.57
N PRO A 292 -24.98 -7.71 13.90
CA PRO A 292 -25.16 -6.37 14.44
C PRO A 292 -24.16 -5.35 13.90
N GLN A 293 -24.48 -4.07 14.08
CA GLN A 293 -23.58 -2.98 13.72
C GLN A 293 -22.25 -3.09 14.48
N SER A 294 -21.15 -2.91 13.75
CA SER A 294 -19.78 -2.92 14.27
C SER A 294 -19.44 -4.11 15.18
N SER A 295 -19.94 -5.30 14.84
CA SER A 295 -19.66 -6.53 15.59
C SER A 295 -18.73 -7.52 14.88
N VAL A 296 -18.45 -7.30 13.58
CA VAL A 296 -17.69 -8.25 12.74
C VAL A 296 -16.23 -7.82 12.66
N LEU A 297 -15.32 -8.77 12.87
CA LEU A 297 -13.89 -8.62 12.60
C LEU A 297 -13.59 -9.00 11.15
N TYR A 298 -13.02 -8.09 10.37
CA TYR A 298 -12.46 -8.42 9.05
C TYR A 298 -10.97 -8.75 9.19
N ILE A 299 -10.48 -9.78 8.49
CA ILE A 299 -9.10 -10.25 8.59
C ILE A 299 -8.53 -10.44 7.18
N SER A 300 -7.50 -9.66 6.85
CA SER A 300 -6.80 -9.72 5.55
C SER A 300 -5.37 -9.21 5.68
N PHE A 301 -4.43 -10.00 5.17
CA PHE A 301 -3.00 -9.66 5.14
C PHE A 301 -2.54 -9.05 3.81
N GLY A 302 -3.50 -8.56 3.01
CA GLY A 302 -3.25 -7.98 1.69
C GLY A 302 -2.97 -9.02 0.62
N SER A 303 -2.53 -8.56 -0.56
CA SER A 303 -2.34 -9.42 -1.72
C SER A 303 -1.01 -10.19 -1.74
N GLN A 304 -0.05 -9.88 -0.86
CA GLN A 304 1.32 -10.41 -0.94
C GLN A 304 1.76 -11.21 0.28
N ASN A 305 0.99 -11.14 1.38
CA ASN A 305 1.39 -11.75 2.62
C ASN A 305 0.50 -12.94 2.99
N THR A 306 1.12 -13.86 3.71
CA THR A 306 0.49 -14.98 4.40
C THR A 306 1.30 -15.25 5.67
N ILE A 307 0.71 -16.01 6.59
CA ILE A 307 1.24 -16.34 7.91
C ILE A 307 1.73 -17.79 7.97
N SER A 308 2.53 -18.14 8.96
CA SER A 308 3.01 -19.52 9.12
C SER A 308 1.86 -20.48 9.51
N PRO A 309 2.00 -21.80 9.28
CA PRO A 309 0.97 -22.77 9.68
C PRO A 309 0.63 -22.71 11.18
N SER A 310 1.63 -22.53 12.05
CA SER A 310 1.42 -22.40 13.50
C SER A 310 0.66 -21.13 13.86
N GLN A 311 0.99 -19.99 13.24
CA GLN A 311 0.26 -18.74 13.42
C GLN A 311 -1.18 -18.85 12.91
N MET A 312 -1.42 -19.57 11.81
CA MET A 312 -2.75 -19.83 11.27
C MET A 312 -3.61 -20.65 12.26
N MET A 313 -3.03 -21.70 12.84
CA MET A 313 -3.68 -22.52 13.87
C MET A 313 -4.04 -21.69 15.12
N GLU A 314 -3.09 -20.93 15.67
CA GLU A 314 -3.32 -20.12 16.87
C GLU A 314 -4.32 -18.97 16.62
N LEU A 315 -4.29 -18.36 15.43
CA LEU A 315 -5.28 -17.37 15.02
C LEU A 315 -6.67 -18.00 14.95
N ALA A 316 -6.82 -19.16 14.30
CA ALA A 316 -8.10 -19.87 14.20
C ALA A 316 -8.68 -20.20 15.58
N LEU A 317 -7.87 -20.78 16.48
CA LEU A 317 -8.28 -21.10 17.85
C LEU A 317 -8.67 -19.86 18.65
N GLY A 318 -7.91 -18.77 18.53
CA GLY A 318 -8.22 -17.51 19.21
C GLY A 318 -9.48 -16.83 18.67
N LEU A 319 -9.75 -16.93 17.37
CA LEU A 319 -10.97 -16.45 16.75
C LEU A 319 -12.20 -17.20 17.27
N GLU A 320 -12.14 -18.54 17.27
CA GLU A 320 -13.19 -19.40 17.82
C GLU A 320 -13.44 -19.06 19.30
N ASP A 321 -12.39 -19.02 20.11
CA ASP A 321 -12.47 -18.71 21.55
C ASP A 321 -13.04 -17.31 21.86
N SER A 322 -12.89 -16.35 20.96
CA SER A 322 -13.38 -14.97 21.14
C SER A 322 -14.90 -14.87 21.07
N GLY A 323 -15.56 -15.82 20.39
CA GLY A 323 -16.99 -15.77 20.10
C GLY A 323 -17.43 -14.58 19.22
N LYS A 324 -16.50 -13.77 18.70
CA LYS A 324 -16.82 -12.62 17.85
C LYS A 324 -17.03 -13.09 16.41
N PRO A 325 -18.05 -12.54 15.71
CA PRO A 325 -18.20 -12.78 14.29
C PRO A 325 -16.98 -12.31 13.49
N PHE A 326 -16.54 -13.08 12.49
CA PHE A 326 -15.41 -12.68 11.66
C PHE A 326 -15.52 -13.11 10.20
N ILE A 327 -14.87 -12.35 9.32
CA ILE A 327 -14.56 -12.74 7.94
C ILE A 327 -13.06 -12.85 7.81
N TRP A 328 -12.57 -14.03 7.40
CA TRP A 328 -11.15 -14.26 7.23
C TRP A 328 -10.80 -14.64 5.79
N VAL A 329 -10.02 -13.77 5.14
CA VAL A 329 -9.43 -14.07 3.84
C VAL A 329 -8.22 -14.96 4.02
N ILE A 330 -8.32 -16.22 3.57
CA ILE A 330 -7.27 -17.23 3.73
C ILE A 330 -6.58 -17.59 2.43
N ARG A 331 -5.31 -17.94 2.58
CA ARG A 331 -4.39 -18.39 1.53
C ARG A 331 -3.46 -19.44 2.11
N PRO A 332 -2.82 -20.28 1.28
CA PRO A 332 -1.78 -21.17 1.75
C PRO A 332 -0.74 -20.47 2.64
N PRO A 333 -0.28 -21.12 3.73
CA PRO A 333 0.65 -20.52 4.67
C PRO A 333 2.05 -20.38 4.07
N VAL A 334 2.90 -19.66 4.79
CA VAL A 334 4.31 -19.47 4.41
C VAL A 334 5.00 -20.82 4.21
N GLY A 335 5.74 -20.95 3.11
CA GLY A 335 6.44 -22.20 2.74
C GLY A 335 5.68 -23.03 1.69
N PHE A 336 4.47 -22.60 1.31
CA PHE A 336 3.66 -23.22 0.27
C PHE A 336 3.40 -22.22 -0.87
N ASP A 337 2.98 -22.73 -2.02
CA ASP A 337 2.54 -21.90 -3.14
C ASP A 337 1.28 -21.11 -2.74
N ILE A 338 1.37 -19.78 -2.76
CA ILE A 338 0.29 -18.88 -2.35
C ILE A 338 -0.94 -18.96 -3.28
N GLU A 339 -0.76 -19.43 -4.52
CA GLU A 339 -1.85 -19.65 -5.48
C GLU A 339 -2.35 -21.11 -5.50
N GLY A 340 -1.68 -21.98 -4.73
CA GLY A 340 -2.02 -23.39 -4.57
C GLY A 340 -3.33 -23.65 -3.84
N GLU A 341 -3.70 -24.92 -3.74
CA GLU A 341 -4.91 -25.36 -3.03
C GLU A 341 -4.77 -25.20 -1.52
N PHE A 342 -5.86 -24.76 -0.87
CA PHE A 342 -5.89 -24.64 0.57
C PHE A 342 -6.12 -26.01 1.22
N ARG A 343 -5.31 -26.38 2.20
CA ARG A 343 -5.42 -27.65 2.92
C ARG A 343 -6.06 -27.43 4.29
N ALA A 344 -7.14 -28.18 4.57
CA ALA A 344 -7.91 -28.07 5.80
C ALA A 344 -7.07 -28.30 7.08
N GLU A 345 -5.96 -29.06 6.99
CA GLU A 345 -5.05 -29.35 8.10
C GLU A 345 -4.28 -28.14 8.65
N TRP A 346 -4.27 -27.01 7.92
CA TRP A 346 -3.69 -25.76 8.41
C TRP A 346 -4.58 -25.03 9.42
N LEU A 347 -5.81 -25.52 9.60
CA LEU A 347 -6.79 -25.05 10.56
C LEU A 347 -7.11 -26.18 11.54
N PRO A 348 -7.73 -25.87 12.70
CA PRO A 348 -8.27 -26.88 13.58
C PRO A 348 -9.21 -27.84 12.81
N GLU A 349 -9.21 -29.11 13.20
CA GLU A 349 -10.06 -30.14 12.57
C GLU A 349 -11.51 -29.63 12.46
N ASN A 350 -12.14 -29.70 11.28
CA ASN A 350 -13.52 -29.23 11.04
C ASN A 350 -13.80 -27.74 11.34
N PHE A 351 -12.78 -26.88 11.39
CA PHE A 351 -12.93 -25.46 11.73
C PHE A 351 -13.91 -24.72 10.83
N GLU A 352 -13.76 -24.80 9.49
CA GLU A 352 -14.64 -24.08 8.57
C GLU A 352 -16.11 -24.49 8.73
N GLN A 353 -16.36 -25.78 8.93
CA GLN A 353 -17.70 -26.31 9.17
C GLN A 353 -18.29 -25.76 10.48
N ARG A 354 -17.53 -25.78 11.59
CA ARG A 354 -18.00 -25.25 12.88
C ARG A 354 -18.29 -23.75 12.81
N MET A 355 -17.45 -22.99 12.12
CA MET A 355 -17.64 -21.54 11.96
C MET A 355 -18.87 -21.20 11.12
N PHE A 356 -19.15 -22.01 10.10
CA PHE A 356 -20.35 -21.91 9.28
C PHE A 356 -21.62 -22.26 10.07
N GLU A 357 -21.65 -23.41 10.77
CA GLU A 357 -22.81 -23.89 11.52
C GLU A 357 -23.19 -22.99 12.69
N SER A 358 -22.19 -22.43 13.39
CA SER A 358 -22.40 -21.47 14.47
C SER A 358 -22.74 -20.05 13.98
N ASN A 359 -22.65 -19.80 12.68
CA ASN A 359 -22.71 -18.47 12.06
C ASN A 359 -21.73 -17.48 12.73
N GLN A 360 -20.56 -17.97 13.17
CA GLN A 360 -19.52 -17.14 13.78
C GLN A 360 -18.49 -16.67 12.74
N GLY A 361 -18.12 -17.51 11.77
CA GLY A 361 -17.02 -17.18 10.85
C GLY A 361 -17.36 -17.46 9.40
N LEU A 362 -16.99 -16.54 8.52
CA LEU A 362 -16.99 -16.73 7.07
C LEU A 362 -15.54 -16.80 6.56
N ILE A 363 -15.16 -17.96 6.04
CA ILE A 363 -13.84 -18.20 5.47
C ILE A 363 -13.89 -17.93 3.96
N VAL A 364 -13.02 -17.03 3.48
CA VAL A 364 -12.99 -16.60 2.08
C VAL A 364 -11.63 -16.94 1.48
N HIS A 365 -11.59 -17.84 0.50
CA HIS A 365 -10.33 -18.22 -0.13
C HIS A 365 -9.86 -17.17 -1.15
N LYS A 366 -8.54 -16.93 -1.18
CA LYS A 366 -7.81 -16.13 -2.18
C LYS A 366 -8.12 -14.62 -2.15
N TRP A 367 -9.36 -14.23 -2.40
CA TRP A 367 -9.77 -12.83 -2.56
C TRP A 367 -11.18 -12.58 -2.04
N ALA A 368 -11.36 -11.40 -1.42
CA ALA A 368 -12.63 -10.92 -0.89
C ALA A 368 -12.87 -9.46 -1.34
N PRO A 369 -14.14 -9.03 -1.43
CA PRO A 369 -14.51 -7.65 -1.74
C PRO A 369 -14.20 -6.72 -0.55
N GLN A 370 -12.92 -6.41 -0.35
CA GLN A 370 -12.39 -5.75 0.85
C GLN A 370 -13.05 -4.40 1.11
N LEU A 371 -13.29 -3.59 0.08
CA LEU A 371 -13.89 -2.27 0.22
C LEU A 371 -15.37 -2.37 0.64
N GLU A 372 -16.10 -3.32 0.07
CA GLU A 372 -17.48 -3.61 0.42
C GLU A 372 -17.59 -4.11 1.86
N ILE A 373 -16.69 -5.02 2.28
CA ILE A 373 -16.65 -5.52 3.66
C ILE A 373 -16.33 -4.39 4.63
N LEU A 374 -15.27 -3.62 4.40
CA LEU A 374 -14.88 -2.51 5.27
C LEU A 374 -15.96 -1.44 5.36
N SER A 375 -16.65 -1.15 4.26
CA SER A 375 -17.72 -0.15 4.23
C SER A 375 -19.04 -0.63 4.83
N HIS A 376 -19.17 -1.92 5.14
CA HIS A 376 -20.40 -2.48 5.67
C HIS A 376 -20.62 -2.08 7.14
N LYS A 377 -21.84 -1.68 7.50
CA LYS A 377 -22.22 -1.26 8.87
C LYS A 377 -21.84 -2.26 9.96
N SER A 378 -21.83 -3.55 9.64
CA SER A 378 -21.55 -4.64 10.59
C SER A 378 -20.06 -4.80 10.88
N THR A 379 -19.18 -4.29 10.03
CA THR A 379 -17.73 -4.35 10.24
C THR A 379 -17.34 -3.40 11.37
N GLY A 380 -16.69 -3.96 12.39
CA GLY A 380 -16.29 -3.23 13.60
C GLY A 380 -14.79 -2.96 13.69
N VAL A 381 -13.97 -3.91 13.22
CA VAL A 381 -12.51 -3.85 13.34
C VAL A 381 -11.87 -4.57 12.16
N PHE A 382 -10.68 -4.12 11.75
CA PHE A 382 -9.88 -4.77 10.71
C PHE A 382 -8.55 -5.30 11.28
N LEU A 383 -8.36 -6.62 11.31
CA LEU A 383 -7.04 -7.22 11.49
C LEU A 383 -6.27 -7.15 10.17
N SER A 384 -5.24 -6.31 10.17
CA SER A 384 -4.51 -5.92 8.97
C SER A 384 -3.00 -6.06 9.14
N HIS A 385 -2.35 -6.40 8.05
CA HIS A 385 -0.90 -6.28 7.91
C HIS A 385 -0.37 -4.83 7.96
N CYS A 386 -1.23 -3.82 8.09
CA CYS A 386 -0.84 -2.40 8.19
C CYS A 386 -0.10 -1.85 6.95
N GLY A 387 -0.28 -2.45 5.77
CA GLY A 387 0.14 -1.83 4.51
C GLY A 387 -0.68 -0.56 4.26
N TRP A 388 -0.02 0.51 3.80
CA TRP A 388 -0.62 1.84 3.82
C TRP A 388 -1.96 1.97 3.06
N ASN A 389 -2.10 1.30 1.91
CA ASN A 389 -3.37 1.30 1.18
C ASN A 389 -4.51 0.73 2.04
N SER A 390 -4.28 -0.39 2.72
CA SER A 390 -5.27 -1.01 3.62
C SER A 390 -5.55 -0.16 4.87
N VAL A 391 -4.55 0.57 5.37
CA VAL A 391 -4.75 1.54 6.46
C VAL A 391 -5.68 2.67 6.00
N MET A 392 -5.42 3.26 4.84
CA MET A 392 -6.25 4.33 4.28
C MET A 392 -7.68 3.86 3.97
N GLU A 393 -7.84 2.65 3.40
CA GLU A 393 -9.17 2.05 3.15
C GLU A 393 -9.97 1.89 4.44
N SER A 394 -9.34 1.40 5.53
CA SER A 394 -9.96 1.18 6.83
C SER A 394 -10.36 2.49 7.51
N LEU A 395 -9.42 3.43 7.63
CA LEU A 395 -9.64 4.68 8.35
C LEU A 395 -10.61 5.60 7.60
N CYS A 396 -10.63 5.56 6.27
CA CYS A 396 -11.60 6.32 5.46
C CYS A 396 -13.05 5.99 5.84
N VAL A 397 -13.34 4.76 6.25
CA VAL A 397 -14.67 4.30 6.68
C VAL A 397 -14.81 4.19 8.20
N GLY A 398 -13.85 4.71 8.96
CA GLY A 398 -13.92 4.76 10.42
C GLY A 398 -13.72 3.41 11.11
N VAL A 399 -13.08 2.44 10.45
CA VAL A 399 -12.82 1.11 11.03
C VAL A 399 -11.42 1.08 11.68
N PRO A 400 -11.33 0.87 13.01
CA PRO A 400 -10.05 0.72 13.72
C PRO A 400 -9.34 -0.59 13.39
N ILE A 401 -8.05 -0.68 13.74
CA ILE A 401 -7.14 -1.73 13.24
C ILE A 401 -6.58 -2.60 14.37
N ILE A 402 -6.56 -3.93 14.17
CA ILE A 402 -5.61 -4.80 14.87
C ILE A 402 -4.39 -4.95 13.97
N GLY A 403 -3.24 -4.46 14.43
CA GLY A 403 -2.01 -4.45 13.65
C GLY A 403 -1.27 -5.78 13.73
N TRP A 404 -0.98 -6.37 12.58
CA TRP A 404 -0.06 -7.50 12.46
C TRP A 404 0.90 -7.27 11.29
N PRO A 405 1.85 -6.34 11.42
CA PRO A 405 2.79 -6.02 10.34
C PRO A 405 3.67 -7.22 9.98
N LEU A 406 3.87 -7.46 8.67
CA LEU A 406 4.56 -8.63 8.13
C LEU A 406 5.82 -8.29 7.34
N ALA A 407 5.87 -7.15 6.65
CA ALA A 407 7.00 -6.74 5.80
C ALA A 407 7.06 -5.23 5.55
N ALA A 408 8.06 -4.80 4.78
CA ALA A 408 8.21 -3.42 4.30
C ALA A 408 8.13 -2.39 5.43
N GLU A 409 7.35 -1.31 5.25
CA GLU A 409 7.18 -0.21 6.20
C GLU A 409 6.08 -0.46 7.26
N GLN A 410 5.42 -1.63 7.20
CA GLN A 410 4.21 -1.93 7.97
C GLN A 410 4.39 -1.82 9.49
N CYS A 411 5.55 -2.21 10.03
CA CYS A 411 5.84 -2.10 11.46
C CYS A 411 5.88 -0.64 11.94
N TYR A 412 6.28 0.29 11.06
CA TYR A 412 6.34 1.71 11.38
C TYR A 412 4.97 2.36 11.20
N ASN A 413 4.19 1.93 10.20
CA ASN A 413 2.78 2.29 10.10
C ASN A 413 2.03 1.85 11.36
N SER A 414 2.20 0.59 11.80
CA SER A 414 1.58 0.06 13.02
C SER A 414 1.98 0.85 14.27
N LYS A 415 3.27 1.20 14.40
CA LYS A 415 3.76 2.06 15.49
C LYS A 415 3.04 3.40 15.53
N MET A 416 2.99 4.12 14.41
CA MET A 416 2.29 5.42 14.33
C MET A 416 0.78 5.28 14.60
N LEU A 417 0.14 4.24 14.06
CA LEU A 417 -1.30 3.99 14.27
C LEU A 417 -1.64 3.75 15.74
N THR A 418 -0.74 3.09 16.49
CA THR A 418 -0.90 2.80 17.91
C THR A 418 -0.50 3.97 18.80
N GLU A 419 0.67 4.56 18.57
CA GLU A 419 1.27 5.56 19.47
C GLU A 419 0.76 6.98 19.19
N ASP A 420 0.64 7.37 17.92
CA ASP A 420 0.31 8.75 17.54
C ASP A 420 -1.19 8.92 17.30
N MET A 421 -1.80 7.99 16.56
CA MET A 421 -3.21 8.09 16.17
C MET A 421 -4.17 7.43 17.18
N GLY A 422 -3.70 6.44 17.95
CA GLY A 422 -4.53 5.70 18.89
C GLY A 422 -5.69 4.93 18.25
N VAL A 423 -5.54 4.51 16.98
CA VAL A 423 -6.56 3.78 16.20
C VAL A 423 -6.21 2.31 15.98
N ALA A 424 -5.05 1.86 16.48
CA ALA A 424 -4.62 0.48 16.38
C ALA A 424 -4.10 -0.12 17.69
N VAL A 425 -4.29 -1.44 17.82
CA VAL A 425 -3.58 -2.28 18.79
C VAL A 425 -2.80 -3.32 18.02
N GLU A 426 -1.50 -3.41 18.28
CA GLU A 426 -0.67 -4.44 17.67
C GLU A 426 -0.90 -5.80 18.35
N LEU A 427 -1.14 -6.83 17.55
CA LEU A 427 -1.30 -8.21 18.00
C LEU A 427 0.03 -8.95 18.06
N THR A 428 0.83 -8.86 16.98
CA THR A 428 2.17 -9.45 16.89
C THR A 428 2.92 -8.84 15.70
N ARG A 429 4.19 -9.21 15.50
CA ARG A 429 5.04 -8.69 14.42
C ARG A 429 5.71 -9.81 13.64
N GLY A 430 5.75 -9.65 12.32
CA GLY A 430 6.46 -10.53 11.41
C GLY A 430 5.94 -11.96 11.37
N ARG A 431 6.74 -12.82 10.75
CA ARG A 431 6.46 -14.26 10.60
C ARG A 431 7.06 -15.12 11.71
N GLN A 432 8.03 -14.57 12.45
CA GLN A 432 8.63 -15.23 13.61
C GLN A 432 8.00 -14.80 14.93
N GLY A 433 7.09 -13.83 14.92
CA GLY A 433 6.38 -13.40 16.12
C GLY A 433 5.61 -14.55 16.73
N ALA A 434 5.83 -14.78 18.02
CA ALA A 434 5.00 -15.71 18.79
C ALA A 434 3.54 -15.23 18.76
N LEU A 435 2.63 -16.19 18.61
CA LEU A 435 1.21 -15.95 18.66
C LEU A 435 0.59 -17.05 19.53
N GLU A 436 -0.25 -16.65 20.47
CA GLU A 436 -1.01 -17.57 21.31
C GLU A 436 -2.49 -17.25 21.17
N ARG A 437 -3.35 -18.28 21.09
CA ARG A 437 -4.81 -18.15 21.01
C ARG A 437 -5.40 -17.25 22.10
N LYS A 438 -4.79 -17.27 23.31
CA LYS A 438 -5.22 -16.43 24.44
C LYS A 438 -4.97 -14.94 24.16
N GLU A 439 -3.86 -14.62 23.53
CA GLU A 439 -3.52 -13.25 23.16
C GLU A 439 -4.39 -12.76 22.00
N VAL A 440 -4.62 -13.60 20.99
CA VAL A 440 -5.58 -13.33 19.91
C VAL A 440 -6.95 -12.99 20.49
N LYS A 441 -7.49 -13.85 21.36
CA LYS A 441 -8.75 -13.62 22.05
C LYS A 441 -8.75 -12.30 22.81
N ARG A 442 -7.72 -12.07 23.64
CA ARG A 442 -7.63 -10.87 24.49
C ARG A 442 -7.62 -9.58 23.66
N VAL A 443 -6.87 -9.56 22.56
CA VAL A 443 -6.78 -8.38 21.68
C VAL A 443 -8.11 -8.13 20.98
N ILE A 444 -8.75 -9.17 20.44
CA ILE A 444 -10.11 -9.08 19.86
C ILE A 444 -11.11 -8.57 20.92
N GLU A 445 -11.05 -9.16 22.11
CA GLU A 445 -11.63 -8.72 23.41
C GLU A 445 -11.66 -7.20 23.55
N LEU A 446 -10.44 -6.66 23.57
CA LEU A 446 -10.10 -5.28 23.87
C LEU A 446 -10.59 -4.30 22.79
N VAL A 447 -10.40 -4.63 21.51
CA VAL A 447 -10.73 -3.72 20.40
C VAL A 447 -12.21 -3.77 20.00
N MET A 448 -12.92 -4.85 20.35
CA MET A 448 -14.36 -4.99 20.16
C MET A 448 -15.18 -4.58 21.39
N ASP A 449 -14.54 -4.01 22.42
CA ASP A 449 -15.22 -3.48 23.60
C ASP A 449 -15.92 -2.15 23.28
N SER A 450 -17.25 -2.19 23.21
CA SER A 450 -18.11 -1.05 22.91
C SER A 450 -18.25 -0.04 24.06
N LYS A 451 -17.61 -0.28 25.20
CA LYS A 451 -17.63 0.63 26.36
C LYS A 451 -16.25 1.07 26.83
N GLY A 452 -15.19 0.63 26.16
CA GLY A 452 -13.81 0.86 26.58
C GLY A 452 -12.93 1.26 25.42
N LYS A 453 -11.77 0.61 25.32
CA LYS A 453 -10.73 0.97 24.35
C LYS A 453 -11.20 0.84 22.90
N GLY A 454 -12.02 -0.17 22.59
CA GLY A 454 -12.58 -0.36 21.26
C GLY A 454 -13.41 0.83 20.76
N GLU A 455 -14.31 1.33 21.61
CA GLU A 455 -15.11 2.52 21.29
C GLU A 455 -14.27 3.79 21.15
N GLU A 456 -13.24 3.98 21.99
CA GLU A 456 -12.29 5.10 21.84
C GLU A 456 -11.56 5.04 20.50
N MET A 457 -11.03 3.87 20.13
CA MET A 457 -10.34 3.64 18.86
C MET A 457 -11.27 3.91 17.67
N LYS A 458 -12.52 3.45 17.74
CA LYS A 458 -13.53 3.66 16.70
C LYS A 458 -13.87 5.14 16.52
N LYS A 459 -14.02 5.88 17.62
CA LYS A 459 -14.25 7.33 17.57
C LYS A 459 -13.09 8.04 16.86
N LYS A 460 -11.84 7.75 17.25
CA LYS A 460 -10.65 8.32 16.60
C LYS A 460 -10.55 7.93 15.12
N ALA A 461 -10.84 6.67 14.77
CA ALA A 461 -10.87 6.22 13.38
C ALA A 461 -11.93 6.98 12.57
N THR A 462 -13.10 7.24 13.15
CA THR A 462 -14.17 8.03 12.51
C THR A 462 -13.73 9.47 12.25
N GLU A 463 -13.09 10.12 13.24
CA GLU A 463 -12.53 11.47 13.10
C GLU A 463 -11.44 11.55 12.01
N ILE A 464 -10.57 10.53 11.92
CA ILE A 464 -9.58 10.45 10.83
C ILE A 464 -10.27 10.25 9.47
N GLY A 465 -11.32 9.43 9.42
CA GLY A 465 -12.12 9.25 8.20
C GLY A 465 -12.74 10.55 7.69
N GLU A 466 -13.21 11.41 8.59
CA GLU A 466 -13.70 12.76 8.25
C GLU A 466 -12.59 13.63 7.66
N LYS A 467 -11.42 13.65 8.29
CA LYS A 467 -10.23 14.37 7.78
C LYS A 467 -9.79 13.89 6.40
N ILE A 468 -9.79 12.58 6.17
CA ILE A 468 -9.49 11.98 4.85
C ILE A 468 -10.42 12.55 3.78
N ARG A 469 -11.73 12.58 4.05
CA ARG A 469 -12.72 13.10 3.09
C ARG A 469 -12.58 14.61 2.88
N ASP A 470 -12.33 15.35 3.96
CA ASP A 470 -12.13 16.80 3.90
C ASP A 470 -10.86 17.21 3.15
N ALA A 471 -9.80 16.39 3.20
CA ALA A 471 -8.59 16.61 2.42
C ALA A 471 -8.82 16.43 0.91
N MET A 472 -9.72 15.52 0.54
CA MET A 472 -10.00 15.14 -0.86
C MET A 472 -11.18 15.88 -1.50
N ARG A 473 -11.97 16.64 -0.74
CA ARG A 473 -13.06 17.48 -1.27
C ARG A 473 -12.52 18.69 -2.02
N GLU A 474 -13.36 19.35 -2.81
CA GLU A 474 -13.00 20.58 -3.52
C GLU A 474 -12.46 21.65 -2.55
N GLY A 475 -11.27 22.19 -2.83
CA GLY A 475 -10.55 23.10 -1.93
C GLY A 475 -9.90 22.45 -0.69
N GLY A 476 -9.92 21.12 -0.58
CA GLY A 476 -9.21 20.35 0.44
C GLY A 476 -7.69 20.40 0.29
N SER A 477 -6.97 20.02 1.34
CA SER A 477 -5.50 20.10 1.42
C SER A 477 -4.81 19.29 0.33
N SER A 478 -5.26 18.07 0.05
CA SER A 478 -4.63 17.19 -0.93
C SER A 478 -4.82 17.66 -2.36
N LEU A 479 -5.98 18.24 -2.66
CA LEU A 479 -6.22 18.82 -3.99
C LEU A 479 -5.40 20.09 -4.20
N LYS A 480 -5.31 20.94 -3.18
CA LYS A 480 -4.43 22.12 -3.21
C LYS A 480 -2.97 21.73 -3.37
N ALA A 481 -2.51 20.68 -2.69
CA ALA A 481 -1.16 20.16 -2.86
C ALA A 481 -0.91 19.62 -4.28
N MET A 482 -1.92 19.00 -4.90
CA MET A 482 -1.86 18.60 -6.31
C MET A 482 -1.75 19.82 -7.26
N ASP A 483 -2.56 20.85 -7.03
CA ASP A 483 -2.53 22.07 -7.84
C ASP A 483 -1.19 22.81 -7.68
N ASP A 484 -0.66 22.87 -6.45
CA ASP A 484 0.65 23.43 -6.15
C ASP A 484 1.78 22.63 -6.82
N PHE A 485 1.71 21.30 -6.79
CA PHE A 485 2.63 20.43 -7.51
C PHE A 485 2.63 20.75 -9.02
N VAL A 486 1.46 20.76 -9.64
CA VAL A 486 1.32 21.05 -11.08
C VAL A 486 1.82 22.45 -11.42
N SER A 487 1.43 23.46 -10.63
CA SER A 487 1.87 24.85 -10.78
C SER A 487 3.39 24.99 -10.67
N THR A 488 4.00 24.31 -9.69
CA THR A 488 5.45 24.30 -9.49
C THR A 488 6.17 23.69 -10.68
N MET A 489 5.67 22.56 -11.21
CA MET A 489 6.28 21.92 -12.38
C MET A 489 6.14 22.79 -13.64
N LEU A 490 4.98 23.41 -13.85
CA LEU A 490 4.75 24.34 -14.98
C LEU A 490 5.66 25.56 -14.89
N SER A 491 5.86 26.10 -13.69
CA SER A 491 6.74 27.27 -13.47
C SER A 491 8.20 26.92 -13.75
N LYS A 492 8.66 25.74 -13.32
CA LYS A 492 10.00 25.24 -13.67
C LYS A 492 10.19 25.10 -15.18
N ARG A 493 9.13 24.71 -15.92
CA ARG A 493 9.17 24.59 -17.38
C ARG A 493 9.36 25.94 -18.11
N GLN A 494 8.89 27.04 -17.55
CA GLN A 494 9.01 28.38 -18.14
C GLN A 494 10.36 29.07 -17.85
N GLY A 495 11.15 28.53 -16.92
CA GLY A 495 12.47 29.05 -16.56
C GLY A 495 13.65 28.50 -17.38
N TYR A 496 13.37 27.58 -18.31
CA TYR A 496 14.29 27.08 -19.35
C TYR A 496 13.86 27.64 -20.71
#